data_AF-A0A2W6PF85-F1
#
_entry.id   AF-A0A2W6PF85-F1
#
_cell.length_a   1.000
_cell.length_b   1.000
_cell.length_c   1.000
_cell.angle_alpha   90.00
_cell.angle_beta   90.00
_cell.angle_gamma   90.00
#
_symmetry.space_group_name_H-M   'P 1'
#
loop_
_entity.id
_entity.type
_entity.pdbx_description
1 polymer ?
#
loop_
_entity_poly.entity_id
_entity_poly.type
_entity_poly.pdbx_seq_one_letter_code
_entity_poly.pdbx_strand_id
1 'polypeptide(L)'
;SQELNNSQDLKNSQVSCKGSVDSTITDLLEKSLNNALLAIRNEHLLLMPHVCSESISYLLGENGILEEIDKLYELNDHGIDNDKEGNNEINDIMINLSHILIESLDDAKVNLTPVIHSMLMTFLELPYNNDVKILEWCFNKSMQYFDDSAKIEHACSVINHINFRRDQSKVAETLFFNLDKEPYKNSPELQELIWKKLVVYVNDFNLSNREKTYLIQRIFNNVESLFNKVPVSILVNDIFMNDFFMKNTEMINWYFPRLLKSYEDEKIYFDKLGYNFNNKESNEEIMKNQPKDVIEEKLNNELKLRFRMMQTILKSEVNVSPFIDQQRLNTLNPPENLRIAIEKFGWKKKTITA
;
A
#
# COMPACT_ATOMS: atom_id res chain seq x y z
N SER A 1 -39.85 -20.74 -22.37
CA SER A 1 -39.37 -19.65 -23.23
C SER A 1 -39.47 -18.35 -22.45
N GLN A 2 -38.37 -17.97 -21.80
CA GLN A 2 -38.14 -16.60 -21.33
C GLN A 2 -36.94 -16.13 -22.14
N GLU A 3 -37.18 -15.13 -22.99
CA GLU A 3 -36.21 -14.57 -23.92
C GLU A 3 -35.07 -13.89 -23.16
N LEU A 4 -33.85 -14.33 -23.48
CA LEU A 4 -32.57 -13.66 -23.21
C LEU A 4 -32.50 -12.35 -24.00
N ASN A 5 -33.32 -11.37 -23.63
CA ASN A 5 -33.09 -9.98 -24.01
C ASN A 5 -32.04 -9.41 -23.06
N ASN A 6 -30.78 -9.52 -23.45
CA ASN A 6 -29.68 -8.60 -23.10
C ASN A 6 -28.46 -8.73 -24.06
N SER A 7 -28.59 -9.41 -25.20
CA SER A 7 -27.53 -9.54 -26.22
C SER A 7 -27.30 -8.25 -27.04
N GLN A 8 -28.17 -7.24 -26.93
CA GLN A 8 -28.14 -6.07 -27.82
C GLN A 8 -27.18 -4.95 -27.37
N ASP A 9 -26.84 -4.85 -26.09
CA ASP A 9 -25.96 -3.77 -25.62
C ASP A 9 -24.45 -4.09 -25.79
N LEU A 10 -24.07 -5.37 -25.92
CA LEU A 10 -22.69 -5.79 -26.16
C LEU A 10 -22.28 -5.79 -27.64
N LYS A 11 -23.23 -5.67 -28.58
CA LYS A 11 -22.93 -5.65 -30.03
C LYS A 11 -22.36 -4.32 -30.53
N ASN A 12 -22.36 -3.27 -29.71
CA ASN A 12 -21.96 -1.92 -30.11
C ASN A 12 -20.53 -1.53 -29.72
N SER A 13 -19.72 -2.41 -29.12
CA SER A 13 -18.31 -2.10 -28.82
C SER A 13 -17.41 -2.32 -30.06
N GLN A 14 -17.61 -1.53 -31.12
CA GLN A 14 -16.57 -1.34 -32.13
C GLN A 14 -15.53 -0.36 -31.56
N VAL A 15 -14.51 -0.89 -30.90
CA VAL A 15 -13.30 -0.12 -30.60
C VAL A 15 -12.54 -0.02 -31.92
N SER A 16 -12.55 1.18 -32.50
CA SER A 16 -12.00 1.45 -33.83
C SER A 16 -10.63 2.13 -33.68
N CYS A 17 -9.54 1.42 -33.96
CA CYS A 17 -8.19 1.97 -34.11
C CYS A 17 -8.08 2.75 -35.44
N LYS A 18 -8.68 3.95 -35.51
CA LYS A 18 -8.67 4.79 -36.74
C LYS A 18 -7.73 5.98 -36.67
N GLY A 19 -6.87 6.06 -35.67
CA GLY A 19 -5.86 7.11 -35.55
C GLY A 19 -4.49 6.61 -35.99
N SER A 20 -3.96 7.10 -37.11
CA SER A 20 -2.51 7.26 -37.33
C SER A 20 -1.58 6.03 -37.31
N VAL A 21 -2.08 4.82 -37.52
CA VAL A 21 -1.23 3.61 -37.58
C VAL A 21 -1.20 3.05 -39.01
N ASP A 22 -0.01 2.67 -39.49
CA ASP A 22 0.20 2.09 -40.82
C ASP A 22 -0.85 0.98 -41.10
N SER A 23 -1.42 0.95 -42.31
CA SER A 23 -2.55 0.08 -42.66
C SER A 23 -2.29 -1.41 -42.37
N THR A 24 -1.03 -1.83 -42.47
CA THR A 24 -0.57 -3.20 -42.14
C THR A 24 -0.62 -3.49 -40.63
N ILE A 25 -0.32 -2.51 -39.79
CA ILE A 25 -0.35 -2.62 -38.33
C ILE A 25 -1.80 -2.51 -37.84
N THR A 26 -2.62 -1.68 -38.49
CA THR A 26 -4.08 -1.62 -38.22
C THR A 26 -4.73 -2.99 -38.48
N ASP A 27 -4.41 -3.64 -39.60
CA ASP A 27 -4.90 -4.99 -39.90
C ASP A 27 -4.39 -6.05 -38.91
N LEU A 28 -3.15 -5.93 -38.41
CA LEU A 28 -2.58 -6.87 -37.44
C LEU A 28 -3.18 -6.69 -36.04
N LEU A 29 -3.33 -5.45 -35.60
CA LEU A 29 -4.01 -5.10 -34.34
C LEU A 29 -5.48 -5.47 -34.40
N GLU A 30 -6.17 -5.20 -35.51
CA GLU A 30 -7.58 -5.57 -35.69
C GLU A 30 -7.75 -7.10 -35.68
N LYS A 31 -6.82 -7.86 -36.28
CA LYS A 31 -6.85 -9.32 -36.23
C LYS A 31 -6.59 -9.87 -34.82
N SER A 32 -5.57 -9.38 -34.13
CA SER A 32 -5.25 -9.81 -32.75
C SER A 32 -6.36 -9.40 -31.78
N LEU A 33 -6.91 -8.19 -31.91
CA LEU A 33 -8.05 -7.69 -31.16
C LEU A 33 -9.30 -8.54 -31.42
N ASN A 34 -9.60 -8.86 -32.68
CA ASN A 34 -10.72 -9.73 -33.03
C ASN A 34 -10.52 -11.15 -32.52
N ASN A 35 -9.29 -11.67 -32.48
CA ASN A 35 -8.98 -12.96 -31.89
C ASN A 35 -9.17 -12.96 -30.37
N ALA A 36 -8.63 -11.97 -29.66
CA ALA A 36 -8.82 -11.82 -28.21
C ALA A 36 -10.31 -11.63 -27.86
N LEU A 37 -11.02 -10.77 -28.61
CA LEU A 37 -12.46 -10.60 -28.46
C LEU A 37 -13.24 -11.87 -28.82
N LEU A 38 -12.83 -12.64 -29.83
CA LEU A 38 -13.45 -13.94 -30.13
C LEU A 38 -13.15 -14.96 -29.04
N ALA A 39 -11.96 -15.00 -28.48
CA ALA A 39 -11.62 -15.88 -27.37
C ALA A 39 -12.42 -15.53 -26.10
N ILE A 40 -12.64 -14.24 -25.85
CA ILE A 40 -13.50 -13.72 -24.77
C ILE A 40 -14.99 -13.93 -25.07
N ARG A 41 -15.44 -13.77 -26.32
CA ARG A 41 -16.86 -13.84 -26.72
C ARG A 41 -17.35 -15.24 -27.06
N ASN A 42 -16.47 -16.14 -27.51
CA ASN A 42 -16.86 -17.50 -27.87
C ASN A 42 -17.43 -18.19 -26.63
N GLU A 43 -18.49 -18.97 -26.85
CA GLU A 43 -19.44 -19.56 -25.90
C GLU A 43 -18.82 -20.43 -24.77
N HIS A 44 -17.49 -20.47 -24.65
CA HIS A 44 -16.75 -21.19 -23.62
C HIS A 44 -16.80 -20.49 -22.25
N LEU A 45 -16.78 -19.15 -22.17
CA LEU A 45 -16.91 -18.43 -20.88
C LEU A 45 -18.25 -18.68 -20.19
N LEU A 46 -19.33 -18.87 -20.95
CA LEU A 46 -20.65 -19.29 -20.44
C LEU A 46 -20.68 -20.71 -19.88
N LEU A 47 -19.73 -21.58 -20.30
CA LEU A 47 -19.59 -22.96 -19.83
C LEU A 47 -18.48 -23.12 -18.78
N MET A 48 -17.65 -22.10 -18.55
CA MET A 48 -16.47 -22.17 -17.66
C MET A 48 -16.71 -22.64 -16.22
N PRO A 49 -17.85 -22.40 -15.54
CA PRO A 49 -18.06 -23.03 -14.23
C PRO A 49 -18.13 -24.57 -14.29
N HIS A 50 -18.23 -25.16 -15.47
CA HIS A 50 -18.26 -26.61 -15.73
C HIS A 50 -17.01 -27.14 -16.44
N VAL A 51 -16.01 -26.29 -16.71
CA VAL A 51 -14.76 -26.65 -17.40
C VAL A 51 -13.73 -27.19 -16.39
N CYS A 52 -12.97 -28.23 -16.77
CA CYS A 52 -11.96 -28.82 -15.88
C CYS A 52 -10.71 -27.93 -15.73
N SER A 53 -9.93 -28.15 -14.67
CA SER A 53 -8.73 -27.38 -14.35
C SER A 53 -7.70 -27.34 -15.49
N GLU A 54 -7.52 -28.44 -16.22
CA GLU A 54 -6.58 -28.52 -17.36
C GLU A 54 -6.98 -27.58 -18.49
N SER A 55 -8.27 -27.49 -18.81
CA SER A 55 -8.79 -26.56 -19.81
C SER A 55 -8.73 -25.10 -19.33
N ILE A 56 -8.93 -24.84 -18.04
CA ILE A 56 -8.75 -23.50 -17.46
C ILE A 56 -7.28 -23.05 -17.59
N SER A 57 -6.33 -23.93 -17.27
CA SER A 57 -4.91 -23.66 -17.45
C SER A 57 -4.53 -23.41 -18.92
N TYR A 58 -5.15 -24.11 -19.87
CA TYR A 58 -4.91 -23.84 -21.29
C TYR A 58 -5.49 -22.50 -21.76
N LEU A 59 -6.70 -22.15 -21.30
CA LEU A 59 -7.39 -20.94 -21.74
C LEU A 59 -6.86 -19.65 -21.07
N LEU A 60 -6.41 -19.74 -19.82
CA LEU A 60 -6.02 -18.59 -19.01
C LEU A 60 -4.57 -18.61 -18.52
N GLY A 61 -3.83 -19.71 -18.75
CA GLY A 61 -2.43 -19.84 -18.37
C GLY A 61 -1.47 -19.36 -19.45
N GLU A 62 -0.27 -19.96 -19.52
CA GLU A 62 0.76 -19.61 -20.51
C GLU A 62 0.23 -19.81 -21.94
N ASN A 63 0.24 -18.76 -22.76
CA ASN A 63 -0.38 -18.68 -24.10
C ASN A 63 -1.91 -18.63 -24.13
N GLY A 64 -2.55 -18.36 -23.00
CA GLY A 64 -3.99 -18.11 -22.91
C GLY A 64 -4.40 -16.68 -23.29
N ILE A 65 -5.67 -16.35 -23.04
CA ILE A 65 -6.28 -15.06 -23.45
C ILE A 65 -5.50 -13.85 -22.91
N LEU A 66 -5.03 -13.90 -21.66
CA LEU A 66 -4.29 -12.78 -21.06
C LEU A 66 -2.93 -12.57 -21.73
N GLU A 67 -2.23 -13.65 -22.10
CA GLU A 67 -0.97 -13.59 -22.85
C GLU A 67 -1.19 -13.04 -24.27
N GLU A 68 -2.32 -13.37 -24.90
CA GLU A 68 -2.69 -12.78 -26.21
C GLU A 68 -2.94 -11.27 -26.11
N ILE A 69 -3.52 -10.79 -24.98
CA ILE A 69 -3.67 -9.36 -24.71
C ILE A 69 -2.28 -8.72 -24.52
N ASP A 70 -1.39 -9.34 -23.76
CA ASP A 70 -0.03 -8.81 -23.51
C ASP A 70 0.82 -8.70 -24.78
N LYS A 71 0.70 -9.67 -25.69
CA LYS A 71 1.39 -9.65 -26.98
C LYS A 71 1.00 -8.49 -27.89
N LEU A 72 -0.08 -7.76 -27.59
CA LEU A 72 -0.41 -6.54 -28.34
C LEU A 72 0.70 -5.48 -28.28
N TYR A 73 1.51 -5.46 -27.21
CA TYR A 73 2.70 -4.61 -27.14
C TYR A 73 3.79 -5.00 -28.12
N GLU A 74 4.07 -6.30 -28.28
CA GLU A 74 5.14 -6.79 -29.15
C GLU A 74 4.88 -6.45 -30.63
N LEU A 75 3.60 -6.31 -31.00
CA LEU A 75 3.18 -5.91 -32.35
C LEU A 75 3.52 -4.44 -32.67
N ASN A 76 3.85 -3.62 -31.66
CA ASN A 76 4.20 -2.21 -31.82
C ASN A 76 5.72 -1.96 -31.97
N ASP A 77 6.57 -2.95 -31.67
CA ASP A 77 8.05 -2.81 -31.73
C ASP A 77 8.60 -2.84 -33.17
N HIS A 78 7.72 -2.79 -34.18
CA HIS A 78 8.05 -2.77 -35.62
C HIS A 78 8.19 -1.36 -36.23
N GLY A 79 8.50 -0.34 -35.41
CA GLY A 79 9.04 0.93 -35.91
C GLY A 79 8.03 2.07 -36.08
N ILE A 80 7.07 2.19 -35.15
CA ILE A 80 6.39 3.48 -34.94
C ILE A 80 7.34 4.35 -34.11
N ASP A 81 7.58 5.59 -34.56
CA ASP A 81 8.23 6.61 -33.74
C ASP A 81 7.62 6.60 -32.33
N ASN A 82 8.47 6.49 -31.31
CA ASN A 82 8.14 6.40 -29.88
C ASN A 82 7.52 7.71 -29.33
N ASP A 83 6.60 8.30 -30.07
CA ASP A 83 5.77 9.38 -29.61
C ASP A 83 4.81 8.80 -28.58
N LYS A 84 4.80 9.41 -27.38
CA LYS A 84 4.08 8.96 -26.18
C LYS A 84 2.59 8.63 -26.40
N GLU A 85 2.00 9.03 -27.52
CA GLU A 85 0.57 8.91 -27.82
C GLU A 85 0.19 7.52 -28.34
N GLY A 86 1.00 6.88 -29.21
CA GLY A 86 0.71 5.54 -29.77
C GLY A 86 0.78 4.41 -28.74
N ASN A 87 1.69 4.53 -27.77
CA ASN A 87 1.75 3.61 -26.63
C ASN A 87 0.54 3.75 -25.72
N ASN A 88 -0.09 4.92 -25.62
CA ASN A 88 -1.27 5.11 -24.77
C ASN A 88 -2.52 4.42 -25.37
N GLU A 89 -2.71 4.45 -26.69
CA GLU A 89 -3.87 3.80 -27.33
C GLU A 89 -3.83 2.27 -27.18
N ILE A 90 -2.66 1.64 -27.31
CA ILE A 90 -2.49 0.20 -27.09
C ILE A 90 -2.72 -0.14 -25.61
N ASN A 91 -2.19 0.67 -24.69
CA ASN A 91 -2.42 0.49 -23.26
C ASN A 91 -3.92 0.54 -22.91
N ASP A 92 -4.64 1.50 -23.49
CA ASP A 92 -6.09 1.63 -23.30
C ASP A 92 -6.84 0.41 -23.86
N ILE A 93 -6.42 -0.14 -25.00
CA ILE A 93 -6.99 -1.37 -25.57
C ILE A 93 -6.73 -2.56 -24.65
N MET A 94 -5.50 -2.73 -24.16
CA MET A 94 -5.15 -3.83 -23.25
C MET A 94 -5.94 -3.76 -21.95
N ILE A 95 -6.07 -2.56 -21.37
CA ILE A 95 -6.88 -2.34 -20.16
C ILE A 95 -8.34 -2.68 -20.43
N ASN A 96 -8.93 -2.21 -21.53
CA ASN A 96 -10.32 -2.50 -21.87
C ASN A 96 -10.58 -3.99 -22.09
N LEU A 97 -9.70 -4.70 -22.81
CA LEU A 97 -9.83 -6.16 -22.99
C LEU A 97 -9.71 -6.91 -21.66
N SER A 98 -8.80 -6.47 -20.80
CA SER A 98 -8.64 -7.03 -19.46
C SER A 98 -9.86 -6.78 -18.58
N HIS A 99 -10.51 -5.63 -18.69
CA HIS A 99 -11.78 -5.37 -18.01
C HIS A 99 -12.88 -6.33 -18.45
N ILE A 100 -13.02 -6.55 -19.76
CA ILE A 100 -14.02 -7.49 -20.30
C ILE A 100 -13.70 -8.91 -19.83
N LEU A 101 -12.43 -9.32 -19.85
CA LEU A 101 -11.99 -10.62 -19.35
C LEU A 101 -12.36 -10.78 -17.87
N ILE A 102 -12.02 -9.81 -17.02
CA ILE A 102 -12.34 -9.82 -15.58
C ILE A 102 -13.84 -9.94 -15.33
N GLU A 103 -14.66 -9.11 -16.00
CA GLU A 103 -16.12 -9.16 -15.87
C GLU A 103 -16.67 -10.53 -16.26
N SER A 104 -16.18 -11.08 -17.37
CA SER A 104 -16.62 -12.37 -17.87
C SER A 104 -16.25 -13.51 -16.90
N LEU A 105 -15.07 -13.45 -16.27
CA LEU A 105 -14.63 -14.45 -15.29
C LEU A 105 -15.45 -14.39 -14.00
N ASP A 106 -15.81 -13.18 -13.54
CA ASP A 106 -16.62 -12.98 -12.35
C ASP A 106 -18.07 -13.43 -12.56
N ASP A 107 -18.67 -13.09 -13.71
CA ASP A 107 -20.02 -13.52 -14.08
C ASP A 107 -20.13 -15.04 -14.21
N ALA A 108 -19.12 -15.66 -14.83
CA ALA A 108 -19.05 -17.11 -15.01
C ALA A 108 -18.70 -17.86 -13.71
N LYS A 109 -18.25 -17.16 -12.66
CA LYS A 109 -17.82 -17.76 -11.37
C LYS A 109 -16.77 -18.86 -11.55
N VAL A 110 -15.78 -18.61 -12.41
CA VAL A 110 -14.72 -19.57 -12.74
C VAL A 110 -13.87 -19.90 -11.51
N ASN A 111 -13.50 -21.17 -11.35
CA ASN A 111 -12.49 -21.56 -10.36
C ASN A 111 -11.09 -21.24 -10.88
N LEU A 112 -10.50 -20.15 -10.37
CA LEU A 112 -9.21 -19.64 -10.83
C LEU A 112 -8.02 -20.29 -10.11
N THR A 113 -8.21 -21.24 -9.17
CA THR A 113 -7.11 -21.89 -8.43
C THR A 113 -5.92 -22.32 -9.33
N PRO A 114 -6.12 -22.87 -10.55
CA PRO A 114 -5.00 -23.31 -11.39
C PRO A 114 -4.15 -22.18 -11.99
N VAL A 115 -4.69 -20.95 -12.10
CA VAL A 115 -4.09 -19.85 -12.88
C VAL A 115 -4.00 -18.52 -12.12
N ILE A 116 -4.59 -18.43 -10.93
CA ILE A 116 -4.71 -17.15 -10.24
C ILE A 116 -3.37 -16.51 -9.91
N HIS A 117 -2.36 -17.31 -9.55
CA HIS A 117 -1.02 -16.79 -9.29
C HIS A 117 -0.40 -16.10 -10.51
N SER A 118 -0.43 -16.75 -11.68
CA SER A 118 0.14 -16.18 -12.91
C SER A 118 -0.63 -14.94 -13.35
N MET A 119 -1.97 -14.99 -13.33
CA MET A 119 -2.81 -13.85 -13.69
C MET A 119 -2.54 -12.63 -12.81
N LEU A 120 -2.43 -12.84 -11.49
CA LEU A 120 -2.14 -11.74 -10.56
C LEU A 120 -0.77 -11.12 -10.84
N MET A 121 0.25 -11.93 -11.14
CA MET A 121 1.59 -11.41 -11.48
C MET A 121 1.59 -10.61 -12.78
N THR A 122 0.89 -11.07 -13.82
CA THR A 122 0.74 -10.32 -15.07
C THR A 122 0.11 -8.95 -14.84
N PHE A 123 -0.95 -8.87 -14.02
CA PHE A 123 -1.60 -7.59 -13.71
C PHE A 123 -0.77 -6.65 -12.83
N LEU A 124 0.40 -7.07 -12.32
CA LEU A 124 1.34 -6.16 -11.64
C LEU A 124 2.20 -5.34 -12.61
N GLU A 125 2.26 -5.73 -13.88
CA GLU A 125 3.06 -5.06 -14.89
C GLU A 125 2.31 -3.87 -15.53
N LEU A 126 3.06 -3.02 -16.23
CA LEU A 126 2.46 -1.94 -17.03
C LEU A 126 1.75 -2.55 -18.26
N PRO A 127 0.55 -2.08 -18.61
CA PRO A 127 -0.10 -0.85 -18.14
C PRO A 127 -1.10 -1.09 -16.99
N TYR A 128 -1.31 -2.35 -16.60
CA TYR A 128 -2.38 -2.78 -15.70
C TYR A 128 -2.27 -2.23 -14.29
N ASN A 129 -1.05 -2.11 -13.76
CA ASN A 129 -0.79 -1.65 -12.40
C ASN A 129 -1.16 -0.18 -12.12
N ASN A 130 -1.63 0.55 -13.13
CA ASN A 130 -2.16 1.90 -13.00
C ASN A 130 -3.70 1.94 -13.07
N ASP A 131 -4.35 0.85 -13.42
CA ASP A 131 -5.81 0.77 -13.54
C ASP A 131 -6.45 0.37 -12.21
N VAL A 132 -7.36 1.22 -11.72
CA VAL A 132 -8.02 1.06 -10.41
C VAL A 132 -8.85 -0.23 -10.34
N LYS A 133 -9.57 -0.56 -11.42
CA LYS A 133 -10.50 -1.69 -11.43
C LYS A 133 -9.74 -3.02 -11.45
N ILE A 134 -8.67 -3.10 -12.23
CA ILE A 134 -7.79 -4.27 -12.26
C ILE A 134 -7.11 -4.46 -10.90
N LEU A 135 -6.58 -3.40 -10.29
CA LEU A 135 -5.97 -3.47 -8.97
C LEU A 135 -6.97 -3.93 -7.89
N GLU A 136 -8.19 -3.38 -7.89
CA GLU A 136 -9.24 -3.79 -6.96
C GLU A 136 -9.58 -5.27 -7.14
N TRP A 137 -9.71 -5.74 -8.38
CA TRP A 137 -9.93 -7.15 -8.68
C TRP A 137 -8.78 -8.03 -8.16
N CYS A 138 -7.53 -7.63 -8.39
CA CYS A 138 -6.35 -8.35 -7.91
C CYS A 138 -6.33 -8.51 -6.38
N PHE A 139 -6.61 -7.43 -5.64
CA PHE A 139 -6.73 -7.50 -4.18
C PHE A 139 -7.86 -8.45 -3.75
N ASN A 140 -9.05 -8.33 -4.35
CA ASN A 140 -10.19 -9.19 -4.02
C ASN A 140 -9.91 -10.67 -4.31
N LYS A 141 -9.26 -11.00 -5.42
CA LYS A 141 -8.90 -12.39 -5.74
C LYS A 141 -7.78 -12.93 -4.87
N SER A 142 -6.75 -12.14 -4.56
CA SER A 142 -5.73 -12.57 -3.60
C SER A 142 -6.33 -12.90 -2.23
N MET A 143 -7.28 -12.08 -1.76
CA MET A 143 -8.03 -12.36 -0.52
C MET A 143 -8.82 -13.66 -0.56
N GLN A 144 -9.38 -13.99 -1.73
CA GLN A 144 -10.20 -15.19 -1.91
C GLN A 144 -9.36 -16.47 -2.03
N TYR A 145 -8.23 -16.43 -2.73
CA TYR A 145 -7.49 -17.63 -3.15
C TYR A 145 -6.23 -17.92 -2.35
N PHE A 146 -5.63 -16.92 -1.68
CA PHE A 146 -4.35 -17.09 -1.00
C PHE A 146 -4.53 -17.36 0.50
N ASP A 147 -3.50 -17.96 1.11
CA ASP A 147 -3.34 -17.93 2.56
C ASP A 147 -2.84 -16.56 3.03
N ASP A 148 -2.79 -16.34 4.34
CA ASP A 148 -2.44 -15.03 4.89
C ASP A 148 -1.01 -14.58 4.56
N SER A 149 -0.06 -15.53 4.42
CA SER A 149 1.31 -15.21 4.05
C SER A 149 1.39 -14.77 2.59
N ALA A 150 0.80 -15.53 1.69
CA ALA A 150 0.80 -15.22 0.25
C ALA A 150 -0.02 -13.96 -0.07
N LYS A 151 -1.09 -13.66 0.70
CA LYS A 151 -1.79 -12.37 0.63
C LYS A 151 -0.84 -11.21 0.89
N ILE A 152 -0.07 -11.26 1.97
CA ILE A 152 0.86 -10.19 2.35
C ILE A 152 1.95 -10.04 1.30
N GLU A 153 2.54 -11.14 0.83
CA GLU A 153 3.57 -11.13 -0.22
C GLU A 153 3.05 -10.48 -1.50
N HIS A 154 1.85 -10.87 -1.96
CA HIS A 154 1.21 -10.26 -3.11
C HIS A 154 0.95 -8.76 -2.93
N ALA A 155 0.43 -8.35 -1.77
CA ALA A 155 0.20 -6.94 -1.47
C ALA A 155 1.51 -6.12 -1.47
N CYS A 156 2.60 -6.69 -0.94
CA CYS A 156 3.93 -6.09 -1.02
C CYS A 156 4.39 -5.92 -2.47
N SER A 157 4.21 -6.94 -3.31
CA SER A 157 4.52 -6.88 -4.75
C SER A 157 3.72 -5.79 -5.46
N VAL A 158 2.41 -5.69 -5.23
CA VAL A 158 1.56 -4.63 -5.79
C VAL A 158 2.10 -3.25 -5.45
N ILE A 159 2.40 -2.98 -4.16
CA ILE A 159 2.91 -1.68 -3.72
C ILE A 159 4.28 -1.35 -4.34
N ASN A 160 5.14 -2.36 -4.54
CA ASN A 160 6.44 -2.19 -5.16
C ASN A 160 6.33 -1.75 -6.63
N HIS A 161 5.38 -2.32 -7.38
CA HIS A 161 5.20 -2.03 -8.80
C HIS A 161 4.38 -0.75 -9.06
N ILE A 162 3.55 -0.32 -8.11
CA ILE A 162 2.84 0.96 -8.22
C ILE A 162 3.83 2.12 -8.18
N ASN A 163 3.72 2.97 -9.21
CA ASN A 163 4.44 4.22 -9.32
C ASN A 163 3.51 5.39 -8.97
N PHE A 164 3.50 5.80 -7.70
CA PHE A 164 2.73 6.98 -7.27
C PHE A 164 3.25 8.23 -8.00
N ARG A 165 2.62 8.60 -9.11
CA ARG A 165 2.83 9.88 -9.82
C ARG A 165 1.69 10.85 -9.53
N ARG A 166 1.91 12.13 -9.89
CA ARG A 166 1.08 13.29 -9.49
C ARG A 166 -0.41 13.17 -9.85
N ASP A 167 -0.73 12.29 -10.79
CA ASP A 167 -2.04 12.02 -11.39
C ASP A 167 -2.77 10.77 -10.85
N GLN A 168 -2.15 10.00 -9.94
CA GLN A 168 -2.67 8.69 -9.50
C GLN A 168 -3.35 8.68 -8.11
N SER A 169 -4.11 9.73 -7.77
CA SER A 169 -4.79 9.81 -6.47
C SER A 169 -5.79 8.68 -6.22
N LYS A 170 -6.47 8.20 -7.27
CA LYS A 170 -7.46 7.11 -7.18
C LYS A 170 -6.83 5.74 -6.96
N VAL A 171 -5.65 5.49 -7.54
CA VAL A 171 -4.88 4.25 -7.32
C VAL A 171 -4.43 4.18 -5.85
N ALA A 172 -3.91 5.30 -5.33
CA ALA A 172 -3.56 5.40 -3.92
C ALA A 172 -4.76 5.18 -2.99
N GLU A 173 -5.90 5.81 -3.28
CA GLU A 173 -7.13 5.64 -2.49
C GLU A 173 -7.61 4.18 -2.48
N THR A 174 -7.65 3.53 -3.63
CA THR A 174 -8.04 2.12 -3.79
C THR A 174 -7.09 1.18 -3.04
N LEU A 175 -5.79 1.49 -3.08
CA LEU A 175 -4.78 0.75 -2.34
C LEU A 175 -5.02 0.86 -0.84
N PHE A 176 -5.19 2.08 -0.29
CA PHE A 176 -5.46 2.27 1.13
C PHE A 176 -6.75 1.59 1.59
N PHE A 177 -7.80 1.66 0.78
CA PHE A 177 -9.08 1.00 1.08
C PHE A 177 -8.91 -0.52 1.20
N ASN A 178 -8.18 -1.14 0.28
CA ASN A 178 -7.98 -2.60 0.30
C ASN A 178 -7.03 -3.04 1.43
N LEU A 179 -6.05 -2.22 1.79
CA LEU A 179 -5.07 -2.52 2.84
C LEU A 179 -5.59 -2.37 4.27
N ASP A 180 -6.78 -1.78 4.46
CA ASP A 180 -7.45 -1.73 5.77
C ASP A 180 -8.17 -3.04 6.14
N LYS A 181 -8.15 -4.05 5.25
CA LYS A 181 -8.71 -5.39 5.50
C LYS A 181 -7.68 -6.31 6.18
N GLU A 182 -8.12 -7.25 7.01
CA GLU A 182 -7.24 -8.32 7.54
C GLU A 182 -6.88 -9.33 6.43
N PRO A 183 -5.63 -9.83 6.34
CA PRO A 183 -4.53 -9.69 7.32
C PRO A 183 -3.61 -8.49 7.09
N TYR A 184 -3.86 -7.67 6.06
CA TYR A 184 -2.98 -6.56 5.65
C TYR A 184 -2.77 -5.52 6.74
N LYS A 185 -3.86 -5.18 7.43
CA LYS A 185 -3.93 -4.17 8.47
C LYS A 185 -2.83 -4.34 9.54
N ASN A 186 -2.54 -5.58 9.93
CA ASN A 186 -1.61 -5.87 11.01
C ASN A 186 -0.22 -6.32 10.54
N SER A 187 0.05 -6.36 9.23
CA SER A 187 1.35 -6.79 8.69
C SER A 187 2.42 -5.69 8.86
N PRO A 188 3.46 -5.88 9.69
CA PRO A 188 4.48 -4.87 9.91
C PRO A 188 5.28 -4.54 8.64
N GLU A 189 5.57 -5.56 7.83
CA GLU A 189 6.29 -5.44 6.56
C GLU A 189 5.54 -4.58 5.55
N LEU A 190 4.24 -4.87 5.39
CA LEU A 190 3.37 -4.16 4.47
C LEU A 190 3.21 -2.70 4.90
N GLN A 191 3.01 -2.45 6.20
CA GLN A 191 2.98 -1.10 6.74
C GLN A 191 4.28 -0.35 6.41
N GLU A 192 5.45 -0.93 6.70
CA GLU A 192 6.73 -0.27 6.39
C GLU A 192 6.84 0.11 4.90
N LEU A 193 6.41 -0.77 4.00
CA LEU A 193 6.48 -0.54 2.56
C LEU A 193 5.55 0.57 2.06
N ILE A 194 4.28 0.56 2.52
CA ILE A 194 3.30 1.61 2.23
C ILE A 194 3.87 2.97 2.61
N TRP A 195 4.47 3.04 3.80
CA TRP A 195 5.01 4.28 4.32
C TRP A 195 6.25 4.76 3.59
N LYS A 196 7.16 3.85 3.18
CA LYS A 196 8.29 4.18 2.30
C LYS A 196 7.82 4.86 1.03
N LYS A 197 6.83 4.26 0.34
CA LYS A 197 6.28 4.80 -0.91
C LYS A 197 5.57 6.13 -0.70
N LEU A 198 4.78 6.27 0.37
CA LEU A 198 4.10 7.52 0.71
C LEU A 198 5.07 8.68 0.98
N VAL A 199 6.17 8.46 1.70
CA VAL A 199 7.12 9.55 1.99
C VAL A 199 7.84 10.02 0.73
N VAL A 200 8.26 9.09 -0.13
CA VAL A 200 8.84 9.43 -1.44
C VAL A 200 7.84 10.26 -2.25
N TYR A 201 6.59 9.80 -2.32
CA TYR A 201 5.52 10.50 -3.04
C TYR A 201 5.25 11.91 -2.52
N VAL A 202 5.18 12.08 -1.18
CA VAL A 202 4.94 13.40 -0.58
C VAL A 202 6.09 14.37 -0.84
N ASN A 203 7.32 13.85 -0.93
CA ASN A 203 8.49 14.67 -1.21
C ASN A 203 8.59 15.11 -2.67
N ASP A 204 8.12 14.28 -3.62
CA ASP A 204 8.08 14.58 -5.05
C ASP A 204 7.05 15.65 -5.43
N PHE A 205 6.07 15.92 -4.56
CA PHE A 205 5.15 17.01 -4.79
C PHE A 205 5.84 18.37 -4.74
N ASN A 206 5.63 19.18 -5.78
CA ASN A 206 5.94 20.60 -5.77
C ASN A 206 4.91 21.38 -4.93
N LEU A 207 4.87 21.09 -3.64
CA LEU A 207 4.02 21.69 -2.61
C LEU A 207 4.90 22.39 -1.58
N SER A 208 4.36 23.43 -0.94
CA SER A 208 5.00 24.06 0.22
C SER A 208 5.09 23.08 1.41
N ASN A 209 6.02 23.33 2.33
CA ASN A 209 6.16 22.52 3.55
C ASN A 209 4.86 22.45 4.37
N ARG A 210 4.05 23.52 4.35
CA ARG A 210 2.75 23.58 5.03
C ARG A 210 1.70 22.69 4.38
N GLU A 211 1.67 22.62 3.06
CA GLU A 211 0.75 21.74 2.31
C GLU A 211 1.14 20.26 2.48
N LYS A 212 2.45 19.96 2.44
CA LYS A 212 2.96 18.61 2.73
C LYS A 212 2.62 18.19 4.16
N THR A 213 2.76 19.10 5.12
CA THR A 213 2.35 18.94 6.52
C THR A 213 0.87 18.59 6.63
N TYR A 214 -0.02 19.36 5.99
CA TYR A 214 -1.45 19.09 6.01
C TYR A 214 -1.81 17.73 5.39
N LEU A 215 -1.19 17.36 4.27
CA LEU A 215 -1.41 16.08 3.61
C LEU A 215 -1.00 14.91 4.51
N ILE A 216 0.19 14.97 5.12
CA ILE A 216 0.67 13.96 6.05
C ILE A 216 -0.23 13.88 7.28
N GLN A 217 -0.61 15.03 7.88
CA GLN A 217 -1.55 15.04 9.00
C GLN A 217 -2.88 14.37 8.63
N ARG A 218 -3.42 14.63 7.44
CA ARG A 218 -4.64 13.97 6.96
C ARG A 218 -4.46 12.46 6.82
N ILE A 219 -3.35 12.01 6.22
CA ILE A 219 -3.04 10.58 6.09
C ILE A 219 -2.93 9.92 7.47
N PHE A 220 -2.20 10.54 8.40
CA PHE A 220 -2.05 10.01 9.75
C PHE A 220 -3.34 10.06 10.57
N ASN A 221 -4.18 11.09 10.41
CA ASN A 221 -5.47 11.15 11.07
C ASN A 221 -6.43 10.08 10.52
N ASN A 222 -6.34 9.77 9.22
CA ASN A 222 -7.05 8.63 8.64
C ASN A 222 -6.55 7.31 9.25
N VAL A 223 -5.23 7.12 9.38
CA VAL A 223 -4.66 5.94 10.06
C VAL A 223 -5.07 5.87 11.53
N GLU A 224 -5.03 6.96 12.27
CA GLU A 224 -5.50 6.99 13.66
C GLU A 224 -6.99 6.65 13.77
N SER A 225 -7.81 7.11 12.84
CA SER A 225 -9.23 6.72 12.75
C SER A 225 -9.42 5.24 12.45
N LEU A 226 -8.53 4.63 11.65
CA LEU A 226 -8.60 3.22 11.27
C LEU A 226 -8.10 2.28 12.39
N PHE A 227 -7.10 2.72 13.16
CA PHE A 227 -6.38 1.88 14.13
C PHE A 227 -6.65 2.25 15.60
N ASN A 228 -7.47 3.27 15.87
CA ASN A 228 -7.69 3.92 17.17
C ASN A 228 -6.42 4.54 17.81
N LYS A 229 -5.23 4.26 17.28
CA LYS A 229 -3.91 4.79 17.66
C LYS A 229 -2.97 4.74 16.46
N VAL A 230 -1.95 5.59 16.42
CA VAL A 230 -0.89 5.48 15.40
C VAL A 230 0.05 4.31 15.75
N PRO A 231 0.27 3.34 14.85
CA PRO A 231 1.23 2.26 15.06
C PRO A 231 2.65 2.74 15.42
N VAL A 232 3.30 2.05 16.37
CA VAL A 232 4.68 2.37 16.82
C VAL A 232 5.68 2.30 15.67
N SER A 233 5.54 1.32 14.77
CA SER A 233 6.38 1.16 13.58
C SER A 233 6.47 2.42 12.72
N ILE A 234 5.38 3.18 12.65
CA ILE A 234 5.30 4.43 11.88
C ILE A 234 6.00 5.55 12.62
N LEU A 235 5.69 5.71 13.91
CA LEU A 235 6.27 6.76 14.74
C LEU A 235 7.79 6.61 14.81
N VAL A 236 8.32 5.40 14.82
CA VAL A 236 9.77 5.14 14.95
C VAL A 236 10.46 4.89 13.61
N ASN A 237 9.79 5.12 12.48
CA ASN A 237 10.40 4.90 11.16
C ASN A 237 11.40 6.02 10.82
N ASP A 238 12.61 5.63 10.41
CA ASP A 238 13.73 6.54 10.15
C ASP A 238 13.50 7.50 8.99
N ILE A 239 12.75 7.08 7.98
CA ILE A 239 12.50 7.87 6.77
C ILE A 239 11.62 9.06 7.13
N PHE A 240 10.52 8.87 7.86
CA PHE A 240 9.72 10.02 8.31
C PHE A 240 10.53 10.98 9.16
N MET A 241 11.31 10.43 10.07
CA MET A 241 12.08 11.25 11.00
C MET A 241 13.12 12.10 10.28
N ASN A 242 13.97 11.50 9.48
CA ASN A 242 15.09 12.19 8.86
C ASN A 242 14.65 13.01 7.64
N ASP A 243 13.72 12.49 6.84
CA ASP A 243 13.35 13.12 5.57
C ASP A 243 12.15 14.05 5.67
N PHE A 244 11.37 13.98 6.75
CA PHE A 244 10.16 14.78 6.87
C PHE A 244 10.08 15.56 8.20
N PHE A 245 10.01 14.90 9.36
CA PHE A 245 9.79 15.58 10.64
C PHE A 245 10.93 16.53 10.99
N MET A 246 12.18 16.13 10.80
CA MET A 246 13.33 16.98 11.11
C MET A 246 13.48 18.18 10.17
N LYS A 247 12.92 18.11 8.96
CA LYS A 247 12.97 19.20 7.97
C LYS A 247 11.80 20.17 8.13
N ASN A 248 10.79 19.85 8.96
CA ASN A 248 9.55 20.61 9.11
C ASN A 248 9.25 20.88 10.60
N THR A 249 9.68 22.04 11.11
CA THR A 249 9.49 22.44 12.52
C THR A 249 8.02 22.41 12.96
N GLU A 250 7.09 22.84 12.11
CA GLU A 250 5.64 22.79 12.40
C GLU A 250 5.15 21.35 12.65
N MET A 251 5.73 20.36 11.96
CA MET A 251 5.37 18.96 12.13
C MET A 251 5.88 18.38 13.44
N ILE A 252 6.99 18.88 13.97
CA ILE A 252 7.53 18.41 15.26
C ILE A 252 6.53 18.67 16.39
N ASN A 253 5.86 19.83 16.37
CA ASN A 253 4.83 20.17 17.36
C ASN A 253 3.62 19.22 17.31
N TRP A 254 3.33 18.65 16.15
CA TRP A 254 2.27 17.66 15.98
C TRP A 254 2.75 16.22 16.27
N TYR A 255 3.97 15.88 15.88
CA TYR A 255 4.55 14.55 15.98
C TYR A 255 4.99 14.20 17.40
N PHE A 256 5.67 15.11 18.10
CA PHE A 256 6.23 14.84 19.43
C PHE A 256 5.18 14.46 20.48
N PRO A 257 4.00 15.11 20.56
CA PRO A 257 2.93 14.69 21.47
C PRO A 257 2.43 13.26 21.20
N ARG A 258 2.35 12.84 19.93
CA ARG A 258 1.93 11.49 19.55
C ARG A 258 2.97 10.45 19.97
N LEU A 259 4.24 10.76 19.73
CA LEU A 259 5.36 9.92 20.17
C LEU A 259 5.38 9.76 21.70
N LEU A 260 5.20 10.87 22.43
CA LEU A 260 5.10 10.86 23.89
C LEU A 260 3.91 10.03 24.38
N LYS A 261 2.75 10.16 23.73
CA LYS A 261 1.55 9.40 24.10
C LYS A 261 1.73 7.89 23.90
N SER A 262 2.31 7.47 22.76
CA SER A 262 2.63 6.06 22.55
C SER A 262 3.66 5.54 23.55
N TYR A 263 4.66 6.34 23.92
CA TYR A 263 5.61 5.98 24.96
C TYR A 263 4.94 5.80 26.33
N GLU A 264 4.05 6.72 26.70
CA GLU A 264 3.27 6.64 27.94
C GLU A 264 2.43 5.36 28.01
N ASP A 265 1.76 4.99 26.92
CA ASP A 265 0.93 3.79 26.89
C ASP A 265 1.75 2.51 27.10
N GLU A 266 2.96 2.45 26.52
CA GLU A 266 3.90 1.34 26.78
C GLU A 266 4.46 1.39 28.21
N LYS A 267 4.77 2.58 28.74
CA LYS A 267 5.25 2.73 30.12
C LYS A 267 4.22 2.27 31.15
N ILE A 268 2.94 2.61 30.95
CA ILE A 268 1.82 2.20 31.81
C ILE A 268 1.70 0.69 31.89
N TYR A 269 1.94 -0.04 30.79
CA TYR A 269 1.95 -1.50 30.80
C TYR A 269 3.02 -2.03 31.77
N PHE A 270 4.24 -1.50 31.69
CA PHE A 270 5.34 -1.91 32.56
C PHE A 270 5.19 -1.46 34.01
N ASP A 271 4.62 -0.28 34.25
CA ASP A 271 4.33 0.21 35.61
C ASP A 271 3.33 -0.69 36.34
N LYS A 272 2.30 -1.17 35.64
CA LYS A 272 1.34 -2.14 36.19
C LYS A 272 1.99 -3.48 36.56
N LEU A 273 3.06 -3.85 35.85
CA LEU A 273 3.84 -5.05 36.15
C LEU A 273 4.87 -4.83 37.26
N GLY A 274 5.09 -3.60 37.72
CA GLY A 274 6.18 -3.25 38.62
C GLY A 274 7.57 -3.37 37.99
N TYR A 275 7.65 -3.36 36.64
CA TYR A 275 8.90 -3.54 35.91
C TYR A 275 9.78 -2.29 36.04
N ASN A 276 11.01 -2.46 36.51
CA ASN A 276 11.96 -1.36 36.69
C ASN A 276 13.02 -1.34 35.59
N PHE A 277 12.91 -0.38 34.67
CA PHE A 277 13.89 -0.22 33.57
C PHE A 277 15.33 0.07 34.03
N ASN A 278 15.53 0.50 35.27
CA ASN A 278 16.84 0.78 35.84
C ASN A 278 17.40 -0.39 36.68
N ASN A 279 16.64 -1.48 36.89
CA ASN A 279 17.06 -2.63 37.69
C ASN A 279 16.68 -3.94 37.00
N LYS A 280 17.69 -4.64 36.44
CA LYS A 280 17.48 -5.88 35.70
C LYS A 280 17.17 -7.08 36.61
N GLU A 281 17.82 -7.16 37.77
CA GLU A 281 17.68 -8.29 38.71
C GLU A 281 16.27 -8.39 39.28
N SER A 282 15.61 -7.25 39.54
CA SER A 282 14.23 -7.22 40.06
C SER A 282 13.18 -7.67 39.04
N ASN A 283 13.52 -7.79 37.76
CA ASN A 283 12.54 -8.03 36.70
C ASN A 283 12.50 -9.49 36.21
N GLU A 284 13.44 -10.34 36.62
CA GLU A 284 13.53 -11.73 36.14
C GLU A 284 12.26 -12.54 36.44
N GLU A 285 11.67 -12.35 37.61
CA GLU A 285 10.42 -13.01 38.02
C GLU A 285 9.22 -12.48 37.23
N ILE A 286 9.18 -11.17 36.98
CA ILE A 286 8.14 -10.53 36.15
C ILE A 286 8.18 -11.11 34.72
N MET A 287 9.37 -11.23 34.14
CA MET A 287 9.53 -11.73 32.78
C MET A 287 9.12 -13.20 32.62
N LYS A 288 9.34 -14.03 33.65
CA LYS A 288 8.91 -15.45 33.63
C LYS A 288 7.38 -15.62 33.68
N ASN A 289 6.67 -14.64 34.22
CA ASN A 289 5.22 -14.70 34.44
C ASN A 289 4.39 -14.08 33.30
N GLN A 290 5.02 -13.60 32.23
CA GLN A 290 4.34 -13.00 31.08
C GLN A 290 4.51 -13.86 29.82
N PRO A 291 3.54 -13.85 28.89
CA PRO A 291 3.73 -14.44 27.56
C PRO A 291 4.95 -13.83 26.88
N LYS A 292 5.88 -14.69 26.42
CA LYS A 292 7.18 -14.27 25.90
C LYS A 292 7.05 -13.31 24.72
N ASP A 293 6.19 -13.62 23.76
CA ASP A 293 6.00 -12.81 22.55
C ASP A 293 5.46 -11.41 22.88
N VAL A 294 4.51 -11.34 23.83
CA VAL A 294 3.92 -10.07 24.27
C VAL A 294 4.95 -9.20 24.98
N ILE A 295 5.70 -9.75 25.93
CA ILE A 295 6.68 -8.95 26.69
C ILE A 295 7.85 -8.51 25.80
N GLU A 296 8.28 -9.34 24.85
CA GLU A 296 9.33 -9.01 23.89
C GLU A 296 8.91 -7.89 22.95
N GLU A 297 7.70 -7.96 22.38
CA GLU A 297 7.14 -6.88 21.55
C GLU A 297 7.05 -5.56 22.32
N LYS A 298 6.53 -5.61 23.55
CA LYS A 298 6.37 -4.43 24.42
C LYS A 298 7.70 -3.79 24.78
N LEU A 299 8.71 -4.60 25.10
CA LEU A 299 10.04 -4.10 25.45
C LEU A 299 10.73 -3.49 24.22
N ASN A 300 10.58 -4.10 23.05
CA ASN A 300 11.08 -3.58 21.79
C ASN A 300 10.42 -2.24 21.45
N ASN A 301 9.10 -2.13 21.61
CA ASN A 301 8.35 -0.89 21.38
C ASN A 301 8.80 0.22 22.33
N GLU A 302 8.91 -0.03 23.64
CA GLU A 302 9.40 0.95 24.61
C GLU A 302 10.80 1.45 24.24
N LEU A 303 11.72 0.54 23.90
CA LEU A 303 13.09 0.88 23.53
C LEU A 303 13.13 1.76 22.28
N LYS A 304 12.39 1.37 21.22
CA LYS A 304 12.31 2.11 19.97
C LYS A 304 11.72 3.51 20.18
N LEU A 305 10.63 3.61 20.95
CA LEU A 305 9.98 4.89 21.27
C LEU A 305 10.90 5.79 22.10
N ARG A 306 11.53 5.26 23.16
CA ARG A 306 12.49 5.99 23.99
C ARG A 306 13.65 6.54 23.16
N PHE A 307 14.23 5.69 22.32
CA PHE A 307 15.32 6.09 21.43
C PHE A 307 14.86 7.18 20.46
N ARG A 308 13.69 7.02 19.85
CA ARG A 308 13.09 8.01 18.94
C ARG A 308 12.81 9.34 19.63
N MET A 309 12.31 9.34 20.86
CA MET A 309 12.11 10.55 21.65
C MET A 309 13.43 11.27 21.89
N MET A 310 14.47 10.55 22.32
CA MET A 310 15.80 11.11 22.52
C MET A 310 16.37 11.70 21.22
N GLN A 311 16.28 10.98 20.10
CA GLN A 311 16.71 11.49 18.80
C GLN A 311 15.93 12.75 18.41
N THR A 312 14.62 12.79 18.66
CA THR A 312 13.77 13.95 18.37
C THR A 312 14.18 15.15 19.20
N ILE A 313 14.38 14.96 20.49
CA ILE A 313 14.85 16.00 21.41
C ILE A 313 16.23 16.50 21.00
N LEU A 314 17.15 15.63 20.60
CA LEU A 314 18.52 16.03 20.25
C LEU A 314 18.58 16.77 18.91
N LYS A 315 17.89 16.27 17.88
CA LYS A 315 17.97 16.80 16.51
C LYS A 315 17.03 17.99 16.24
N SER A 316 15.83 18.04 16.82
CA SER A 316 14.87 19.12 16.56
C SER A 316 15.29 20.43 17.21
N GLU A 317 14.95 21.60 16.66
CA GLU A 317 15.20 22.89 17.34
C GLU A 317 14.06 23.30 18.29
N VAL A 318 13.09 22.42 18.51
CA VAL A 318 11.85 22.71 19.23
C VAL A 318 12.03 22.54 20.74
N ASN A 319 11.50 23.50 21.50
CA ASN A 319 11.34 23.36 22.95
C ASN A 319 10.20 22.40 23.25
N VAL A 320 10.50 21.29 23.94
CA VAL A 320 9.48 20.26 24.27
C VAL A 320 8.80 20.49 25.62
N SER A 321 9.17 21.52 26.38
CA SER A 321 8.54 21.84 27.68
C SER A 321 7.03 22.05 27.61
N PRO A 322 6.42 22.58 26.52
CA PRO A 322 4.97 22.67 26.41
C PRO A 322 4.26 21.31 26.37
N PHE A 323 4.97 20.24 25.99
CA PHE A 323 4.41 18.90 25.85
C PHE A 323 4.70 18.02 27.06
N ILE A 324 5.87 18.20 27.69
CA ILE A 324 6.29 17.47 28.88
C ILE A 324 6.95 18.43 29.87
N ASP A 325 6.15 18.96 30.78
CA ASP A 325 6.62 19.78 31.88
C ASP A 325 7.22 18.94 33.02
N GLN A 326 7.73 19.60 34.06
CA GLN A 326 8.32 18.92 35.21
C GLN A 326 7.34 17.98 35.92
N GLN A 327 6.07 18.37 36.04
CA GLN A 327 5.07 17.55 36.74
C GLN A 327 4.76 16.27 35.97
N ARG A 328 4.55 16.39 34.65
CA ARG A 328 4.33 15.25 33.76
C ARG A 328 5.56 14.37 33.68
N LEU A 329 6.77 14.93 33.60
CA LEU A 329 8.02 14.17 33.61
C LEU A 329 8.20 13.35 34.90
N ASN A 330 7.87 13.94 36.04
CA ASN A 330 7.94 13.25 37.33
C ASN A 330 6.91 12.13 37.43
N THR A 331 5.72 12.33 36.87
CA THR A 331 4.66 11.31 36.82
C THR A 331 5.04 10.16 35.89
N LEU A 332 5.58 10.48 34.70
CA LEU A 332 6.04 9.50 33.72
C LEU A 332 7.20 8.64 34.24
N ASN A 333 8.05 9.26 35.07
CA ASN A 333 9.24 8.66 35.65
C ASN A 333 10.05 7.79 34.65
N PRO A 334 10.50 8.38 33.52
CA PRO A 334 11.19 7.63 32.50
C PRO A 334 12.59 7.20 32.99
N PRO A 335 13.23 6.25 32.29
CA PRO A 335 14.63 5.89 32.51
C PRO A 335 15.55 7.11 32.45
N GLU A 336 16.65 7.06 33.21
CA GLU A 336 17.48 8.23 33.49
C GLU A 336 18.05 8.88 32.21
N ASN A 337 18.37 8.08 31.20
CA ASN A 337 18.85 8.58 29.91
C ASN A 337 17.84 9.49 29.19
N LEU A 338 16.55 9.13 29.19
CA LEU A 338 15.49 9.94 28.58
C LEU A 338 15.17 11.16 29.45
N ARG A 339 15.16 11.00 30.78
CA ARG A 339 15.00 12.13 31.71
C ARG A 339 16.05 13.21 31.46
N ILE A 340 17.32 12.82 31.44
CA ILE A 340 18.44 13.73 31.14
C ILE A 340 18.26 14.38 29.76
N ALA A 341 17.80 13.62 28.76
CA ALA A 341 17.60 14.16 27.42
C ALA A 341 16.57 15.31 27.42
N ILE A 342 15.43 15.10 28.08
CA ILE A 342 14.35 16.09 28.21
C ILE A 342 14.83 17.32 28.96
N GLU A 343 15.39 17.15 30.16
CA GLU A 343 15.75 18.25 31.05
C GLU A 343 16.92 19.08 30.51
N LYS A 344 17.97 18.43 29.98
CA LYS A 344 19.19 19.12 29.53
C LYS A 344 19.11 19.64 28.11
N PHE A 345 18.47 18.91 27.21
CA PHE A 345 18.47 19.26 25.78
C PHE A 345 17.08 19.69 25.28
N GLY A 346 16.00 19.13 25.82
CA GLY A 346 14.64 19.45 25.39
C GLY A 346 14.17 20.81 25.85
N TRP A 347 14.23 21.10 27.15
CA TRP A 347 13.70 22.35 27.72
C TRP A 347 14.58 23.58 27.49
N LYS A 348 15.85 23.38 27.13
CA LYS A 348 16.81 24.47 26.93
C LYS A 348 16.82 25.03 25.50
N LYS A 349 16.01 24.48 24.59
CA LYS A 349 15.93 24.96 23.20
C LYS A 349 15.10 26.24 23.14
N LYS A 350 15.53 27.20 22.33
CA LYS A 350 14.81 28.48 22.15
C LYS A 350 13.48 28.18 21.44
N THR A 351 12.38 28.70 21.96
CA THR A 351 11.12 28.79 21.20
C THR A 351 11.39 29.59 19.93
N ILE A 352 11.24 28.97 18.77
CA ILE A 352 11.15 29.70 17.50
C ILE A 352 9.83 30.46 17.58
N THR A 353 9.89 31.75 17.92
CA THR A 353 8.78 32.68 17.73
C THR A 353 8.41 32.68 16.26
N ALA A 354 7.13 32.43 15.99
CA ALA A 354 6.53 32.33 14.66
C ALA A 354 6.78 33.55 13.77
#